data_AF-A0AB33TDD6-F1
#
_entry.id   AF-A0AB33TDD6-F1
#
_cell.length_a   1.000
_cell.length_b   1.000
_cell.length_c   1.000
_cell.angle_alpha   90.00
_cell.angle_beta   90.00
_cell.angle_gamma   90.00
#
_symmetry.space_group_name_H-M   'P 1'
#
loop_
_entity.id
_entity.type
_entity.pdbx_description
1 polymer ?
#
loop_
_entity_poly.entity_id
_entity_poly.type
_entity_poly.pdbx_seq_one_letter_code
_entity_poly.pdbx_strand_id
1 'polypeptide(L)'
;MTPTNASVSIKDTDRFRQMLDKLASIRSEIDAKSAEGKRVTEALHAEASKGVTSSGTTTGTLIAPVYNDTLSTVGTTVSKADEQIGAANTSLGNVISDLESLVSGLSAIDSHGAAKVKEA
;
A
#
# COMPACT_ATOMS: atom_id res chain seq x y z
N MET A 1 -16.74 -20.06 -4.88
CA MET A 1 -15.46 -20.45 -4.25
C MET A 1 -15.71 -20.55 -2.76
N THR A 2 -15.56 -21.74 -2.18
CA THR A 2 -15.68 -21.95 -0.74
C THR A 2 -14.46 -21.30 -0.07
N PRO A 3 -14.62 -20.42 0.94
CA PRO A 3 -13.47 -19.84 1.63
C PRO A 3 -12.69 -20.98 2.29
N THR A 4 -11.44 -21.15 1.88
CA THR A 4 -10.52 -22.04 2.58
C THR A 4 -10.22 -21.39 3.92
N ASN A 5 -10.83 -21.91 4.99
CA ASN A 5 -10.48 -21.53 6.36
C ASN A 5 -9.03 -21.96 6.62
N ALA A 6 -8.08 -21.07 6.31
CA ALA A 6 -6.69 -21.27 6.68
C ALA A 6 -6.59 -21.09 8.20
N SER A 7 -6.51 -22.19 8.93
CA SER A 7 -6.31 -22.16 10.37
C SER A 7 -4.94 -21.58 10.70
N VAL A 8 -4.90 -20.38 11.30
CA VAL A 8 -3.66 -19.76 11.78
C VAL A 8 -3.39 -20.25 13.20
N SER A 9 -2.29 -20.99 13.40
CA SER A 9 -1.85 -21.44 14.72
C SER A 9 -0.73 -20.52 15.23
N ILE A 10 -1.04 -19.71 16.25
CA ILE A 10 -0.07 -18.86 16.93
C ILE A 10 0.58 -19.71 18.03
N LYS A 11 1.75 -20.29 17.72
CA LYS A 11 2.54 -21.08 18.68
C LYS A 11 3.59 -20.24 19.43
N ASP A 12 3.87 -19.06 18.91
CA ASP A 12 4.90 -18.14 19.40
C ASP A 12 4.41 -16.70 19.12
N THR A 13 3.98 -16.03 20.17
CA THR A 13 3.41 -14.68 20.11
C THR A 13 4.44 -13.64 19.68
N ASP A 14 5.70 -13.79 20.07
CA ASP A 14 6.77 -12.86 19.72
C ASP A 14 7.12 -12.98 18.24
N ARG A 15 7.21 -14.21 17.73
CA ARG A 15 7.42 -14.45 16.29
C ARG A 15 6.24 -13.97 15.46
N PHE A 16 5.03 -14.04 15.99
CA PHE A 16 3.85 -13.49 15.33
C PHE A 16 3.87 -11.95 15.27
N ARG A 17 4.25 -11.28 16.36
CA ARG A 17 4.46 -9.82 16.37
C ARG A 17 5.53 -9.38 15.37
N GLN A 18 6.66 -10.08 15.31
CA GLN A 18 7.71 -9.80 14.30
C GLN A 18 7.19 -9.94 12.86
N MET A 19 6.28 -10.89 12.61
CA MET A 19 5.65 -11.05 11.31
C MET A 19 4.69 -9.89 11.00
N LEU A 20 3.94 -9.39 11.99
CA LEU A 20 3.12 -8.18 11.85
C LEU A 20 3.95 -6.94 11.53
N ASP A 21 5.06 -6.73 12.25
CA ASP A 21 5.98 -5.63 12.00
C ASP A 21 6.53 -5.69 10.57
N LYS A 22 6.85 -6.90 10.09
CA LYS A 22 7.30 -7.11 8.72
C LYS A 22 6.22 -6.78 7.68
N LEU A 23 4.96 -7.13 7.94
CA LEU A 23 3.83 -6.76 7.08
C LEU A 23 3.61 -5.24 7.07
N ALA A 24 3.73 -4.57 8.21
CA ALA A 24 3.67 -3.11 8.30
C ALA A 24 4.82 -2.44 7.54
N SER A 25 6.03 -3.00 7.59
CA SER A 25 7.18 -2.52 6.79
C SER A 25 6.91 -2.64 5.28
N ILE A 26 6.43 -3.81 4.83
CA ILE A 26 6.07 -4.03 3.42
C ILE A 26 4.99 -3.04 2.97
N ARG A 27 4.00 -2.79 3.83
CA ARG A 27 2.95 -1.78 3.60
C ARG A 27 3.55 -0.38 3.37
N SER A 28 4.51 0.03 4.19
CA SER A 28 5.19 1.32 4.04
C SER A 28 6.05 1.40 2.77
N GLU A 29 6.68 0.31 2.34
CA GLU A 29 7.45 0.26 1.10
C GLU A 29 6.56 0.42 -0.14
N ILE A 30 5.35 -0.14 -0.10
CA ILE A 30 4.35 0.01 -1.16
C ILE A 30 3.95 1.48 -1.34
N ASP A 31 3.70 2.20 -0.25
CA ASP A 31 3.37 3.64 -0.30
C ASP A 31 4.52 4.48 -0.88
N ALA A 32 5.76 4.16 -0.50
CA ALA A 32 6.94 4.83 -1.04
C ALA A 32 7.09 4.59 -2.56
N LYS A 33 6.81 3.38 -3.04
CA LYS A 33 6.90 3.03 -4.46
C LYS A 33 5.78 3.65 -5.30
N SER A 34 4.55 3.75 -4.76
CA SER A 34 3.47 4.52 -5.40
C SER A 34 3.87 5.99 -5.59
N ALA A 35 4.41 6.62 -4.53
CA ALA A 35 4.86 8.01 -4.60
C ALA A 35 6.00 8.22 -5.61
N GLU A 36 6.90 7.25 -5.76
CA GLU A 36 7.98 7.29 -6.75
C GLU A 36 7.44 7.23 -8.19
N GLY A 37 6.43 6.40 -8.47
CA GLY A 37 5.78 6.32 -9.79
C GLY A 37 5.13 7.64 -10.23
N LYS A 38 4.49 8.35 -9.29
CA LYS A 38 3.93 9.69 -9.56
C LYS A 38 5.01 10.70 -9.93
N ARG A 39 6.11 10.73 -9.18
CA ARG A 39 7.26 11.62 -9.48
C ARG A 39 7.91 11.34 -10.83
N VAL A 40 8.04 10.07 -11.21
CA VAL A 40 8.57 9.70 -12.54
C VAL A 40 7.67 10.20 -13.66
N THR A 41 6.34 10.13 -13.47
CA THR A 41 5.37 10.61 -14.46
C THR A 41 5.42 12.14 -14.60
N GLU A 42 5.55 12.86 -13.49
CA GLU A 42 5.76 14.31 -13.47
C GLU A 42 7.07 14.71 -14.16
N ALA A 43 8.17 13.98 -13.91
CA ALA A 43 9.46 14.20 -14.56
C ALA A 43 9.39 13.96 -16.08
N LEU A 44 8.69 12.91 -16.51
CA LEU A 44 8.42 12.63 -17.92
C LEU A 44 7.62 13.75 -18.60
N HIS A 45 6.59 14.28 -17.92
CA HIS A 45 5.84 15.44 -18.39
C HIS A 45 6.71 16.70 -18.51
N ALA A 46 7.56 16.96 -17.51
CA ALA A 46 8.47 18.09 -17.52
C ALA A 46 9.47 18.00 -18.68
N GLU A 47 10.06 16.83 -18.92
CA GLU A 47 11.00 16.60 -20.01
C GLU A 47 10.33 16.79 -21.38
N ALA A 48 9.14 16.22 -21.57
CA ALA A 48 8.41 16.32 -22.83
C ALA A 48 7.86 17.73 -23.13
N SER A 49 7.90 18.62 -22.14
CA SER A 49 7.52 20.02 -22.26
C SER A 49 8.71 20.95 -22.50
N LYS A 50 9.95 20.45 -22.43
CA LYS A 50 11.15 21.27 -22.68
C LYS A 50 11.20 21.71 -24.13
N GLY A 51 11.42 23.01 -24.33
CA GLY A 51 11.59 23.60 -25.67
C GLY A 51 10.30 23.72 -26.49
N VAL A 52 9.14 23.36 -25.92
CA VAL A 52 7.85 23.53 -26.58
C VAL A 52 7.29 24.90 -26.24
N THR A 53 7.26 25.80 -27.21
CA THR A 53 6.71 27.15 -27.06
C THR A 53 5.35 27.22 -27.77
N SER A 54 4.34 27.79 -27.10
CA SER A 54 3.03 28.02 -27.73
C SER A 54 3.18 29.06 -28.83
N SER A 55 2.56 28.83 -29.99
CA SER A 55 2.41 29.86 -31.02
C SER A 55 1.23 30.81 -30.75
N GLY A 56 0.70 30.86 -29.52
CA GLY A 56 -0.42 31.72 -29.12
C GLY A 56 -0.51 31.98 -27.61
N THR A 57 -1.57 32.66 -27.18
CA THR A 57 -1.82 33.11 -25.78
C THR A 57 -2.14 32.00 -24.78
N THR A 58 -2.06 30.73 -25.16
CA THR A 58 -2.37 29.59 -24.30
C THR A 58 -1.31 29.39 -23.22
N THR A 59 -1.66 29.77 -22.00
CA THR A 59 -0.88 29.51 -20.78
C THR A 59 -1.21 28.10 -20.27
N GLY A 60 -0.46 27.10 -20.72
CA GLY A 60 -0.59 25.72 -20.26
C GLY A 60 0.70 24.95 -20.52
N THR A 61 0.93 23.86 -19.79
CA THR A 61 2.07 22.97 -20.01
C THR A 61 1.97 22.38 -21.42
N LEU A 62 2.85 22.84 -22.33
CA LEU A 62 2.83 22.40 -23.72
C LEU A 62 3.74 21.18 -23.86
N ILE A 63 3.15 20.08 -24.32
CA ILE A 63 3.86 18.82 -24.56
C ILE A 63 4.11 18.72 -26.06
N ALA A 64 5.29 18.25 -26.46
CA ALA A 64 5.55 18.00 -27.88
C ALA A 64 4.57 16.94 -28.41
N PRO A 65 3.90 17.16 -29.56
CA PRO A 65 2.84 16.27 -30.04
C PRO A 65 3.23 14.79 -30.12
N VAL A 66 4.50 14.50 -30.44
CA VAL A 66 5.07 13.16 -30.51
C VAL A 66 5.01 12.37 -29.19
N TYR A 67 4.95 13.06 -28.04
CA TYR A 67 4.94 12.44 -26.71
C TYR A 67 3.53 12.38 -26.09
N ASN A 68 2.52 13.00 -26.70
CA ASN A 68 1.20 13.15 -26.08
C ASN A 68 0.53 11.80 -25.79
N ASP A 69 0.52 10.89 -26.78
CA ASP A 69 -0.09 9.56 -26.64
C ASP A 69 0.68 8.69 -25.63
N THR A 70 2.02 8.76 -25.65
CA THR A 70 2.87 8.02 -24.71
C THR A 70 2.65 8.49 -23.28
N LEU A 71 2.64 9.81 -23.03
CA LEU A 71 2.42 10.35 -21.69
C LEU A 71 1.00 10.08 -21.18
N SER A 72 0.00 10.19 -22.05
CA SER A 72 -1.39 9.84 -21.71
C SER A 72 -1.52 8.36 -21.30
N THR A 73 -0.87 7.47 -22.06
CA THR A 73 -0.85 6.02 -21.77
C THR A 73 -0.11 5.71 -20.47
N VAL A 74 1.06 6.33 -20.26
CA VAL A 74 1.84 6.17 -19.02
C VAL A 74 1.05 6.68 -17.83
N GLY A 75 0.47 7.89 -17.91
CA GLY A 75 -0.36 8.45 -16.84
C GLY A 75 -1.55 7.57 -16.49
N THR A 76 -2.27 7.07 -17.50
CA THR A 76 -3.39 6.13 -17.30
C THR A 76 -2.93 4.84 -16.61
N THR A 77 -1.79 4.29 -17.04
CA THR A 77 -1.24 3.05 -16.49
C THR A 77 -0.81 3.24 -15.03
N VAL A 78 -0.12 4.34 -14.73
CA VAL A 78 0.31 4.69 -13.37
C VAL A 78 -0.90 4.90 -12.45
N SER A 79 -1.95 5.60 -12.91
CA SER A 79 -3.19 5.77 -12.13
C SER A 79 -3.87 4.44 -11.81
N LYS A 80 -3.99 3.54 -12.80
CA LYS A 80 -4.55 2.20 -12.57
C LYS A 80 -3.71 1.38 -11.60
N ALA A 81 -2.39 1.47 -11.70
CA ALA A 81 -1.49 0.81 -10.76
C ALA A 81 -1.67 1.36 -9.34
N ASP A 82 -1.80 2.68 -9.20
CA ASP A 82 -2.03 3.35 -7.92
C ASP A 82 -3.36 2.93 -7.26
N GLU A 83 -4.43 2.80 -8.05
CA GLU A 83 -5.72 2.30 -7.55
C GLU A 83 -5.61 0.86 -7.01
N GLN A 84 -4.95 -0.03 -7.75
CA GLN A 84 -4.75 -1.42 -7.32
C GLN A 84 -3.84 -1.50 -6.09
N ILE A 85 -2.80 -0.68 -6.04
CA ILE A 85 -1.91 -0.55 -4.89
C ILE A 85 -2.68 -0.05 -3.67
N GLY A 86 -3.52 0.98 -3.81
CA GLY A 86 -4.34 1.52 -2.72
C GLY A 86 -5.35 0.50 -2.17
N ALA A 87 -5.98 -0.28 -3.06
CA ALA A 87 -6.87 -1.37 -2.67
C ALA A 87 -6.11 -2.47 -1.90
N ALA A 88 -4.93 -2.88 -2.39
CA ALA A 88 -4.08 -3.85 -1.72
C ALA A 88 -3.58 -3.34 -0.36
N ASN A 89 -3.19 -2.06 -0.28
CA ASN A 89 -2.75 -1.41 0.95
C ASN A 89 -3.87 -1.38 2.00
N THR A 90 -5.09 -1.05 1.61
CA THR A 90 -6.27 -1.07 2.48
C THR A 90 -6.54 -2.49 2.99
N SER A 91 -6.52 -3.49 2.10
CA SER A 91 -6.73 -4.88 2.49
C SER A 91 -5.65 -5.39 3.45
N LEU A 92 -4.37 -5.04 3.22
CA LEU A 92 -3.28 -5.37 4.13
C LEU A 92 -3.44 -4.69 5.50
N GLY A 93 -3.84 -3.42 5.52
CA GLY A 93 -4.13 -2.70 6.77
C GLY A 93 -5.21 -3.37 7.61
N ASN A 94 -6.31 -3.80 6.98
CA ASN A 94 -7.39 -4.53 7.66
C ASN A 94 -6.89 -5.87 8.21
N VAL A 95 -6.12 -6.63 7.41
CA VAL A 95 -5.55 -7.92 7.86
C VAL A 95 -4.60 -7.71 9.05
N ILE A 96 -3.72 -6.70 9.02
CA ILE A 96 -2.84 -6.38 10.15
C ILE A 96 -3.66 -6.07 11.40
N SER A 97 -4.69 -5.21 11.28
CA SER A 97 -5.55 -4.82 12.40
C SER A 97 -6.32 -6.02 13.01
N ASP A 98 -6.83 -6.92 12.17
CA ASP A 98 -7.53 -8.13 12.62
C ASP A 98 -6.57 -9.08 13.36
N LEU A 99 -5.35 -9.25 12.83
CA LEU A 99 -4.32 -10.09 13.44
C LEU A 99 -3.79 -9.50 14.76
N GLU A 100 -3.64 -8.17 14.86
CA GLU A 100 -3.31 -7.48 16.11
C GLU A 100 -4.41 -7.64 17.18
N SER A 101 -5.67 -7.55 16.75
CA SER A 101 -6.83 -7.77 17.62
C SER A 101 -6.87 -9.21 18.14
N LEU A 102 -6.56 -10.19 17.28
CA LEU A 102 -6.47 -11.60 17.66
C LEU A 102 -5.40 -11.85 18.74
N VAL A 103 -4.20 -11.27 18.56
CA VAL A 103 -3.12 -11.39 19.56
C VAL A 103 -3.47 -10.74 20.88
N SER A 104 -4.08 -9.56 20.82
CA SER A 104 -4.52 -8.84 22.01
C SER A 104 -5.58 -9.63 22.77
N GLY A 105 -6.55 -10.22 22.05
CA GLY A 105 -7.55 -11.11 22.62
C GLY A 105 -6.97 -12.36 23.27
N LEU A 106 -6.05 -13.04 22.58
CA LEU A 106 -5.35 -14.22 23.14
C LEU A 106 -4.58 -13.87 24.42
N SER A 107 -3.85 -12.76 24.41
CA SER A 107 -3.08 -12.30 25.58
C SER A 107 -3.99 -12.00 26.78
N ALA A 108 -5.17 -11.40 26.53
CA ALA A 108 -6.15 -11.11 27.57
C ALA A 108 -6.78 -12.38 28.16
N ILE A 109 -7.06 -13.40 27.32
CA ILE A 109 -7.57 -14.71 27.75
C ILE A 109 -6.54 -15.42 28.62
N ASP A 110 -5.27 -15.46 28.19
CA ASP A 110 -4.18 -16.08 28.97
C ASP A 110 -4.01 -15.38 30.32
N SER A 111 -4.05 -14.04 30.35
CA SER A 111 -3.99 -13.27 31.60
C SER A 111 -5.17 -13.56 32.53
N HIS A 112 -6.40 -13.66 31.99
CA HIS A 112 -7.58 -14.00 32.79
C HIS A 112 -7.52 -15.44 33.31
N GLY A 113 -7.07 -16.39 32.49
CA GLY A 113 -6.86 -17.78 32.88
C GLY A 113 -5.83 -17.89 34.00
N ALA A 114 -4.68 -17.22 33.85
CA ALA A 114 -3.63 -17.17 34.85
C ALA A 114 -4.12 -16.58 36.18
N ALA A 115 -4.92 -15.51 36.13
CA ALA A 115 -5.53 -14.91 37.32
C ALA A 115 -6.46 -15.91 38.04
N LYS A 116 -7.35 -16.59 37.30
CA LYS A 116 -8.26 -17.60 37.86
C LYS A 116 -7.56 -18.80 38.48
N VAL A 117 -6.44 -19.24 37.90
CA VAL A 117 -5.62 -20.33 38.49
C VAL A 117 -4.93 -19.87 39.77
N LYS A 118 -4.55 -18.60 39.86
CA LYS A 118 -3.91 -18.02 41.06
C LYS A 118 -4.88 -17.86 42.24
N GLU A 119 -6.17 -17.74 41.94
CA GLU A 119 -7.26 -17.58 42.90
C GLU A 119 -7.87 -18.92 43.36
N ALA A 120 -7.55 -20.04 42.70
CA ALA A 120 -8.02 -21.39 43.01
C ALA A 120 -7.03 -22.18 43.89
#